data_AF-A0A947W2I2-F1
#
_entry.id   AF-A0A947W2I2-F1
#
_cell.length_a   1.000
_cell.length_b   1.000
_cell.length_c   1.000
_cell.angle_alpha   90.00
_cell.angle_beta   90.00
_cell.angle_gamma   90.00
#
_symmetry.space_group_name_H-M   'P 1'
#
loop_
_entity.id
_entity.type
_entity.pdbx_description
1 polymer ?
#
loop_
_entity_poly.entity_id
_entity_poly.type
_entity_poly.pdbx_seq_one_letter_code
_entity_poly.pdbx_strand_id
1 'polypeptide(L)'
;MVASFEAARAGEAGKGFNVVANEIKELAKQTVDATLDIKNQINAVQETTGSTIAVINEVTGVIKNIDDIVSTIVSAIEEQLSTTKEIAANIAQVSQGISEVNENVSNSSQMAQSINTDIAMVSSQTQEVSNGILQLKHSAEQLNEFSESLNQLISQFRV
;
A
#
# COMPACT_ATOMS: atom_id res chain seq x y z
N MET A 1 -44.24 32.00 67.44
CA MET A 1 -45.67 32.40 67.57
C MET A 1 -46.14 32.40 69.02
N VAL A 2 -45.84 31.34 69.81
CA VAL A 2 -46.16 31.26 71.25
C VAL A 2 -45.57 32.41 72.07
N ALA A 3 -44.31 32.82 71.83
CA ALA A 3 -43.66 33.90 72.58
C ALA A 3 -44.28 35.30 72.40
N SER A 4 -44.72 35.68 71.19
CA SER A 4 -45.39 36.97 70.96
C SER A 4 -46.79 37.03 71.60
N PHE A 5 -47.46 35.88 71.71
CA PHE A 5 -48.77 35.76 72.35
C PHE A 5 -48.67 35.93 73.87
N GLU A 6 -47.70 35.24 74.51
CA GLU A 6 -47.42 35.40 75.94
C GLU A 6 -46.91 36.81 76.30
N ALA A 7 -46.16 37.47 75.41
CA ALA A 7 -45.69 38.85 75.59
C ALA A 7 -46.82 39.89 75.56
N ALA A 8 -47.85 39.69 74.74
CA ALA A 8 -49.04 40.54 74.71
C ALA A 8 -49.89 40.41 76.00
N ARG A 9 -49.84 39.24 76.66
CA ARG A 9 -50.55 38.95 77.91
C ARG A 9 -49.89 39.57 79.15
N ALA A 10 -48.61 39.95 79.07
CA ALA A 10 -47.81 40.48 80.19
C ALA A 10 -47.75 42.02 80.29
N GLY A 11 -48.39 42.77 79.40
CA GLY A 11 -48.43 44.26 79.46
C GLY A 11 -47.06 44.93 79.32
N GLU A 12 -46.77 45.96 80.12
CA GLU A 12 -45.48 46.71 80.09
C GLU A 12 -44.24 45.83 80.30
N ALA A 13 -44.34 44.78 81.13
CA ALA A 13 -43.24 43.84 81.38
C ALA A 13 -42.93 42.92 80.18
N GLY A 14 -43.84 42.81 79.20
CA GLY A 14 -43.72 41.96 78.01
C GLY A 14 -43.07 42.63 76.80
N LYS A 15 -42.80 43.95 76.82
CA LYS A 15 -42.22 44.67 75.68
C LYS A 15 -40.87 44.10 75.23
N GLY A 16 -39.98 43.76 76.17
CA GLY A 16 -38.69 43.12 75.87
C GLY A 16 -38.84 41.73 75.25
N PHE A 17 -39.77 40.93 75.76
CA PHE A 17 -40.11 39.61 75.19
C PHE A 17 -40.70 39.71 73.79
N ASN A 18 -41.49 40.76 73.51
CA ASN A 18 -42.06 40.99 72.18
C ASN A 18 -40.97 41.35 71.15
N VAL A 19 -40.01 42.21 71.51
CA VAL A 19 -38.86 42.55 70.64
C VAL A 19 -38.02 41.30 70.33
N VAL A 20 -37.69 40.50 71.36
CA VAL A 20 -36.94 39.24 71.16
C VAL A 20 -37.73 38.25 70.31
N ALA A 21 -39.04 38.13 70.50
CA ALA A 21 -39.87 37.24 69.68
C ALA A 21 -39.95 37.69 68.20
N ASN A 22 -39.96 38.99 67.93
CA ASN A 22 -39.92 39.52 66.57
C ASN A 22 -38.54 39.32 65.92
N GLU A 23 -37.45 39.53 66.67
CA GLU A 23 -36.08 39.28 66.18
C GLU A 23 -35.87 37.79 65.84
N ILE A 24 -36.33 36.89 66.71
CA ILE A 24 -36.31 35.43 66.45
C ILE A 24 -37.13 35.09 65.19
N LYS A 25 -38.27 35.75 64.99
CA LYS A 25 -39.11 35.52 63.81
C LYS A 25 -38.41 36.00 62.53
N GLU A 26 -37.72 37.13 62.57
CA GLU A 26 -36.97 37.64 61.42
C GLU A 26 -35.74 36.79 61.11
N LEU A 27 -34.97 36.37 62.13
CA LEU A 27 -33.87 35.41 62.00
C LEU A 27 -34.35 34.07 61.44
N ALA A 28 -35.49 33.56 61.89
CA ALA A 28 -36.09 32.34 61.36
C ALA A 28 -36.45 32.48 59.88
N LYS A 29 -37.00 33.63 59.48
CA LYS A 29 -37.30 33.93 58.06
C LYS A 29 -36.03 34.00 57.22
N GLN A 30 -35.01 34.73 57.67
CA GLN A 30 -33.69 34.79 57.01
C GLN A 30 -33.06 33.39 56.88
N THR A 31 -33.19 32.54 57.89
CA THR A 31 -32.70 31.16 57.85
C THR A 31 -33.44 30.33 56.80
N VAL A 32 -34.75 30.48 56.68
CA VAL A 32 -35.55 29.81 55.64
C VAL A 32 -35.13 30.29 54.25
N ASP A 33 -34.99 31.59 54.05
CA ASP A 33 -34.59 32.17 52.77
C ASP A 33 -33.17 31.70 52.36
N ALA A 34 -32.21 31.76 53.29
CA ALA A 34 -30.85 31.25 53.06
C ALA A 34 -30.83 29.74 52.77
N THR A 35 -31.69 28.95 53.42
CA THR A 35 -31.80 27.50 53.16
C THR A 35 -32.36 27.23 51.76
N LEU A 36 -33.32 28.04 51.29
CA LEU A 36 -33.86 27.95 49.93
C LEU A 36 -32.81 28.30 48.89
N ASP A 37 -32.00 29.34 49.12
CA ASP A 37 -30.91 29.72 48.23
C ASP A 37 -29.84 28.63 48.14
N ILE A 38 -29.44 28.03 49.27
CA ILE A 38 -28.52 26.89 49.29
C ILE A 38 -29.11 25.71 48.50
N LYS A 39 -30.40 25.40 48.68
CA LYS A 39 -31.07 24.34 47.94
C LYS A 39 -31.02 24.61 46.43
N ASN A 40 -31.25 25.85 45.99
CA ASN A 40 -31.20 26.23 44.59
C ASN A 40 -29.78 26.10 44.02
N GLN A 41 -28.75 26.52 44.78
CA GLN A 41 -27.36 26.33 44.37
C GLN A 41 -26.99 24.85 44.24
N ILE A 42 -27.40 24.00 45.19
CA ILE A 42 -27.17 22.56 45.12
C ILE A 42 -27.83 21.96 43.88
N ASN A 43 -29.07 22.33 43.57
CA ASN A 43 -29.77 21.86 42.37
C ASN A 43 -29.02 22.27 41.09
N ALA A 44 -28.56 23.53 40.99
CA ALA A 44 -27.81 24.01 39.83
C ALA A 44 -26.46 23.26 39.67
N VAL A 45 -25.76 22.99 40.78
CA VAL A 45 -24.53 22.19 40.77
C VAL A 45 -24.80 20.77 40.32
N GLN A 46 -25.88 20.15 40.80
CA GLN A 46 -26.27 18.79 40.41
C GLN A 46 -26.63 18.71 38.92
N GLU A 47 -27.38 19.67 38.40
CA GLU A 47 -27.73 19.76 36.98
C GLU A 47 -26.48 19.91 36.10
N THR A 48 -25.58 20.84 36.48
CA THR A 48 -24.33 21.07 35.77
C THR A 48 -23.44 19.82 35.79
N THR A 49 -23.39 19.11 36.92
CA THR A 49 -22.65 17.86 37.06
C THR A 49 -23.25 16.77 36.16
N GLY A 50 -24.57 16.65 36.11
CA GLY A 50 -25.27 15.70 35.24
C GLY A 50 -24.98 15.95 33.76
N SER A 51 -25.03 17.22 33.33
CA SER A 51 -24.66 17.63 31.96
C SER A 51 -23.20 17.29 31.65
N THR A 52 -22.29 17.56 32.59
CA THR A 52 -20.86 17.25 32.43
C THR A 52 -20.63 15.74 32.25
N ILE A 53 -21.33 14.90 33.02
CA ILE A 53 -21.25 13.44 32.89
C ILE A 53 -21.76 12.98 31.51
N ALA A 54 -22.84 13.58 31.00
CA ALA A 54 -23.35 13.26 29.67
C ALA A 54 -22.31 13.54 28.58
N VAL A 55 -21.64 14.69 28.63
CA VAL A 55 -20.56 15.05 27.70
C VAL A 55 -19.38 14.08 27.82
N ILE A 56 -18.97 13.70 29.04
CA ILE A 56 -17.88 12.73 29.25
C ILE A 56 -18.23 11.37 28.61
N ASN A 57 -19.48 10.93 28.71
CA ASN A 57 -19.93 9.69 28.08
C ASN A 57 -19.88 9.78 26.55
N GLU A 58 -20.26 10.92 25.97
CA GLU A 58 -20.15 11.14 24.53
C GLU A 58 -18.68 11.09 24.07
N VAL A 59 -17.78 11.80 24.77
CA VAL A 59 -16.33 11.78 24.48
C VAL A 59 -15.78 10.35 24.60
N THR A 60 -16.20 9.59 25.60
CA THR A 60 -15.81 8.18 25.76
C THR A 60 -16.27 7.32 24.57
N GLY A 61 -17.48 7.57 24.06
CA GLY A 61 -17.98 6.92 22.85
C GLY A 61 -17.15 7.25 21.61
N VAL A 62 -16.74 8.52 21.45
CA VAL A 62 -15.85 8.92 20.35
C VAL A 62 -14.49 8.23 20.45
N ILE A 63 -13.90 8.15 21.65
CA ILE A 63 -12.62 7.45 21.86
C ILE A 63 -12.74 5.98 21.47
N LYS A 64 -13.83 5.31 21.85
CA LYS A 64 -14.06 3.91 21.47
C LYS A 64 -14.16 3.73 19.95
N ASN A 65 -14.85 4.64 19.26
CA ASN A 65 -14.92 4.60 17.80
C ASN A 65 -13.55 4.81 17.15
N ILE A 66 -12.69 5.65 17.75
CA ILE A 66 -11.31 5.84 17.29
C ILE A 66 -10.53 4.53 17.45
N ASP A 67 -10.66 3.83 18.57
CA ASP A 67 -9.99 2.54 18.80
C ASP A 67 -10.39 1.50 17.75
N ASP A 68 -11.68 1.41 17.39
CA ASP A 68 -12.18 0.50 16.36
C ASP A 68 -11.61 0.84 14.96
N ILE A 69 -11.52 2.13 14.63
CA ILE A 69 -10.92 2.61 13.37
C ILE A 69 -9.43 2.27 13.33
N VAL A 70 -8.70 2.54 14.42
CA VAL A 70 -7.27 2.23 14.52
C VAL A 70 -7.04 0.73 14.36
N SER A 71 -7.86 -0.13 14.98
CA SER A 71 -7.77 -1.57 14.79
C SER A 71 -7.95 -1.97 13.32
N THR A 72 -8.87 -1.33 12.60
CA THR A 72 -9.08 -1.59 11.16
C THR A 72 -7.89 -1.14 10.33
N ILE A 73 -7.30 0.02 10.65
CA ILE A 73 -6.11 0.53 9.99
C ILE A 73 -4.93 -0.42 10.18
N VAL A 74 -4.75 -0.97 11.38
CA VAL A 74 -3.67 -1.93 11.66
C VAL A 74 -3.82 -3.17 10.79
N SER A 75 -5.01 -3.76 10.71
CA SER A 75 -5.27 -4.91 9.84
C SER A 75 -5.00 -4.60 8.37
N ALA A 76 -5.41 -3.42 7.88
CA ALA A 76 -5.15 -2.99 6.52
C ALA A 76 -3.64 -2.78 6.24
N ILE A 77 -2.88 -2.27 7.22
CA ILE A 77 -1.43 -2.13 7.12
C ILE A 77 -0.75 -3.50 7.05
N GLU A 78 -1.20 -4.48 7.84
CA GLU A 78 -0.66 -5.85 7.78
C GLU A 78 -0.88 -6.49 6.40
N GLU A 79 -2.07 -6.31 5.81
CA GLU A 79 -2.37 -6.78 4.45
C GLU A 79 -1.52 -6.07 3.39
N GLN A 80 -1.35 -4.75 3.50
CA GLN A 80 -0.47 -3.98 2.63
C GLN A 80 0.99 -4.43 2.72
N LEU A 81 1.48 -4.75 3.91
CA LEU A 81 2.84 -5.27 4.11
C LEU A 81 3.02 -6.65 3.46
N SER A 82 2.02 -7.53 3.56
CA SER A 82 2.03 -8.82 2.85
C SER A 82 2.09 -8.62 1.34
N THR A 83 1.19 -7.79 0.81
CA THR A 83 1.13 -7.47 -0.63
C THR A 83 2.44 -6.86 -1.13
N THR A 84 3.05 -5.96 -0.36
CA THR A 84 4.33 -5.33 -0.71
C THR A 84 5.47 -6.35 -0.77
N LYS A 85 5.50 -7.33 0.14
CA LYS A 85 6.48 -8.43 0.12
C LYS A 85 6.30 -9.30 -1.12
N GLU A 86 5.06 -9.63 -1.49
CA GLU A 86 4.78 -10.38 -2.71
C GLU A 86 5.20 -9.63 -3.97
N ILE A 87 4.94 -8.32 -4.04
CA ILE A 87 5.41 -7.46 -5.14
C ILE A 87 6.94 -7.49 -5.22
N ALA A 88 7.64 -7.34 -4.10
CA ALA A 88 9.10 -7.38 -4.08
C ALA A 88 9.65 -8.75 -4.55
N ALA A 89 9.03 -9.85 -4.14
CA ALA A 89 9.39 -11.19 -4.59
C ALA A 89 9.16 -11.37 -6.10
N ASN A 90 8.01 -10.91 -6.61
CA ASN A 90 7.72 -10.94 -8.05
C ASN A 90 8.72 -10.12 -8.86
N ILE A 91 9.10 -8.93 -8.38
CA ILE A 91 10.12 -8.10 -9.05
C ILE A 91 11.47 -8.82 -9.09
N ALA A 92 11.88 -9.46 -7.99
CA ALA A 92 13.12 -10.23 -7.97
C ALA A 92 13.10 -11.39 -8.98
N GLN A 93 11.99 -12.12 -9.06
CA GLN A 93 11.81 -13.19 -10.03
C GLN A 93 11.82 -12.68 -11.49
N VAL A 94 11.15 -11.56 -11.77
CA VAL A 94 11.18 -10.93 -13.10
C VAL A 94 12.58 -10.47 -13.46
N SER A 95 13.32 -9.87 -12.51
CA SER A 95 14.72 -9.46 -12.73
C SER A 95 15.60 -10.65 -13.08
N GLN A 96 15.42 -11.79 -12.40
CA GLN A 96 16.14 -13.03 -12.70
C GLN A 96 15.79 -13.54 -14.11
N GLY A 97 14.50 -13.55 -14.47
CA GLY A 97 14.06 -13.94 -15.82
C GLY A 97 14.63 -13.04 -16.92
N ILE A 98 14.78 -11.73 -16.66
CA ILE A 98 15.42 -10.80 -17.61
C ILE A 98 16.90 -11.14 -17.80
N SER A 99 17.62 -11.50 -16.73
CA SER A 99 19.02 -11.94 -16.84
C SER A 99 19.17 -13.19 -17.71
N GLU A 100 18.29 -14.18 -17.52
CA GLU A 100 18.27 -15.40 -18.35
C GLU A 100 17.94 -15.11 -19.82
N VAL A 101 17.00 -14.20 -20.08
CA VAL A 101 16.70 -13.75 -21.44
C VAL A 101 17.92 -13.07 -22.09
N ASN A 102 18.63 -12.22 -21.36
CA ASN A 102 19.85 -11.57 -21.88
C ASN A 102 20.95 -12.58 -22.22
N GLU A 103 21.13 -13.62 -21.39
CA GLU A 103 22.07 -14.71 -21.68
C GLU A 103 21.67 -15.46 -22.96
N ASN A 104 20.39 -15.82 -23.09
CA ASN A 104 19.86 -16.49 -24.27
C ASN A 104 20.02 -15.65 -25.55
N VAL A 105 19.82 -14.33 -25.46
CA VAL A 105 20.05 -13.40 -26.58
C VAL A 105 21.54 -13.34 -26.94
N SER A 106 22.44 -13.29 -25.96
CA SER A 106 23.88 -13.31 -26.22
C SER A 106 24.31 -14.60 -26.93
N ASN A 107 23.85 -15.75 -26.42
CA ASN A 107 24.11 -17.06 -27.03
C ASN A 107 23.55 -17.15 -28.46
N SER A 108 22.33 -16.63 -28.68
CA SER A 108 21.73 -16.57 -30.02
C SER A 108 22.53 -15.71 -30.98
N SER A 109 23.06 -14.57 -30.51
CA SER A 109 23.92 -13.71 -31.32
C SER A 109 25.24 -14.39 -31.69
N GLN A 110 25.84 -15.16 -30.76
CA GLN A 110 27.05 -15.93 -31.04
C GLN A 110 26.78 -17.03 -32.06
N MET A 111 25.68 -17.77 -31.92
CA MET A 111 25.27 -18.79 -32.90
C MET A 111 25.05 -18.19 -34.29
N ALA A 112 24.39 -17.04 -34.39
CA ALA A 112 24.20 -16.34 -35.67
C ALA A 112 25.54 -15.94 -36.31
N GLN A 113 26.53 -15.56 -35.50
CA GLN A 113 27.87 -15.24 -35.99
C GLN A 113 28.61 -16.49 -36.51
N SER A 114 28.51 -17.62 -35.81
CA SER A 114 29.04 -18.90 -36.29
C SER A 114 28.40 -19.33 -37.61
N ILE A 115 27.07 -19.20 -37.74
CA ILE A 115 26.35 -19.49 -38.97
C ILE A 115 26.85 -18.61 -40.14
N ASN A 116 27.11 -17.33 -39.90
CA ASN A 116 27.67 -16.45 -40.94
C ASN A 116 29.07 -16.92 -41.38
N THR A 117 29.91 -17.38 -40.46
CA THR A 117 31.22 -17.96 -40.79
C THR A 117 31.07 -19.25 -41.61
N ASP A 118 30.15 -20.14 -41.22
CA ASP A 118 29.90 -21.39 -41.94
C ASP A 118 29.38 -21.12 -43.36
N ILE A 119 28.48 -20.15 -43.54
CA ILE A 119 28.00 -19.72 -44.85
C ILE A 119 29.15 -19.19 -45.71
N ALA A 120 30.07 -18.40 -45.14
CA ALA A 120 31.23 -17.91 -45.86
C ALA A 120 32.16 -19.05 -46.32
N MET A 121 32.36 -20.07 -45.47
CA MET A 121 33.13 -21.27 -45.83
C MET A 121 32.46 -22.06 -46.95
N VAL A 122 31.15 -22.31 -46.85
CA VAL A 122 30.37 -23.02 -47.88
C VAL A 122 30.42 -22.26 -49.21
N SER A 123 30.33 -20.93 -49.18
CA SER A 123 30.45 -20.09 -50.38
C SER A 123 31.83 -20.26 -51.04
N SER A 124 32.92 -20.22 -50.26
CA SER A 124 34.28 -20.44 -50.77
C SER A 124 34.43 -21.83 -51.40
N GLN A 125 33.96 -22.88 -50.72
CA GLN A 125 34.00 -24.25 -51.22
C GLN A 125 33.20 -24.40 -52.53
N THR A 126 32.05 -23.75 -52.61
CA THR A 126 31.22 -23.76 -53.83
C THR A 126 31.95 -23.09 -55.00
N GLN A 127 32.70 -22.01 -54.75
CA GLN A 127 33.51 -21.35 -55.76
C GLN A 127 34.68 -22.24 -56.24
N GLU A 128 35.35 -22.94 -55.33
CA GLU A 128 36.38 -23.91 -55.67
C GLU A 128 35.84 -25.05 -56.53
N VAL A 129 34.69 -25.61 -56.15
CA VAL A 129 33.99 -26.65 -56.93
C VAL A 129 33.64 -26.14 -58.32
N SER A 130 33.11 -24.91 -58.43
CA SER A 130 32.79 -24.31 -59.73
C SER A 130 34.03 -24.17 -60.62
N ASN A 131 35.16 -23.74 -60.06
CA ASN A 131 36.42 -23.64 -60.79
C ASN A 131 36.92 -25.02 -61.24
N GLY A 132 36.81 -26.03 -60.37
CA GLY A 132 37.15 -27.42 -60.69
C GLY A 132 36.32 -27.98 -61.84
N ILE A 133 35.02 -27.65 -61.91
CA ILE A 133 34.13 -28.04 -63.03
C ILE A 133 34.59 -27.40 -64.34
N LEU A 134 34.97 -26.12 -64.34
CA LEU A 134 35.49 -25.45 -65.54
C LEU A 134 36.78 -26.11 -66.04
N GLN A 135 37.67 -26.50 -65.13
CA GLN A 135 38.91 -27.18 -65.49
C GLN A 135 38.66 -28.60 -66.02
N LEU A 136 37.75 -29.34 -65.37
CA LEU A 136 37.34 -30.67 -65.83
C LEU A 136 36.74 -30.61 -67.25
N LYS A 137 35.92 -29.59 -67.53
CA LYS A 137 35.36 -29.35 -68.86
C LYS A 137 36.47 -29.14 -69.90
N HIS A 138 37.45 -28.29 -69.59
CA HIS A 138 38.58 -28.06 -70.50
C HIS A 138 39.39 -29.33 -70.76
N SER A 139 39.69 -30.12 -69.72
CA SER A 139 40.39 -31.39 -69.88
C SER A 139 39.60 -32.40 -70.72
N ALA A 140 38.26 -32.43 -70.60
CA ALA A 140 37.40 -33.27 -71.42
C ALA A 140 37.42 -32.85 -72.91
N GLU A 141 37.42 -31.54 -73.19
CA GLU A 141 37.57 -31.01 -74.56
C GLU A 141 38.92 -31.42 -75.16
N GLN A 142 40.02 -31.25 -74.42
CA GLN A 142 41.36 -31.65 -74.87
C GLN A 142 41.48 -33.17 -75.13
N LEU A 143 40.88 -34.00 -74.28
CA LEU A 143 40.84 -35.46 -74.48
C LEU A 143 40.05 -35.85 -75.74
N ASN A 144 38.97 -35.12 -76.03
CA ASN A 144 38.20 -35.35 -77.25
C ASN A 144 39.02 -34.99 -78.50
N GLU A 145 39.68 -33.83 -78.51
CA GLU A 145 40.58 -33.42 -79.61
C GLU A 145 41.73 -34.41 -79.83
N PHE A 146 42.34 -34.91 -78.74
CA PHE A 146 43.40 -35.92 -78.83
C PHE A 146 42.88 -37.24 -79.42
N SER A 147 41.67 -37.66 -79.03
CA SER A 147 41.03 -38.87 -79.56
C SER A 147 40.69 -38.74 -81.04
N GLU A 148 40.23 -37.57 -81.49
CA GLU A 148 40.01 -37.27 -82.91
C GLU A 148 41.32 -37.33 -83.72
N SER A 149 42.38 -36.74 -83.18
CA SER A 149 43.71 -36.75 -83.79
C SER A 149 44.27 -38.18 -83.92
N LEU A 150 44.12 -39.00 -82.89
CA LEU A 150 44.50 -40.42 -82.93
C LEU A 150 43.69 -41.20 -83.96
N ASN A 151 42.38 -40.97 -84.06
CA ASN A 151 41.53 -41.60 -85.07
C ASN A 151 41.94 -41.20 -86.49
N GLN A 152 42.25 -39.93 -86.72
CA GLN A 152 42.81 -39.47 -88.00
C GLN A 152 44.13 -40.18 -88.33
N LEU A 153 45.05 -40.26 -87.37
CA LEU A 153 46.34 -40.91 -87.55
C LEU A 153 46.16 -42.40 -87.91
N ILE A 154 45.32 -43.13 -87.16
CA ILE A 154 45.00 -44.54 -87.44
C ILE A 154 44.37 -44.70 -88.83
N SER A 155 43.49 -43.78 -89.25
CA SER A 155 42.89 -43.83 -90.58
C SER A 155 43.90 -43.63 -91.72
N GLN A 156 44.98 -42.86 -91.46
CA GLN A 156 46.07 -42.64 -92.42
C GLN A 156 46.97 -43.88 -92.60
N PHE A 157 47.10 -44.70 -91.55
CA PHE A 157 47.89 -45.94 -91.58
C PHE A 157 47.07 -47.18 -91.99
N ARG A 158 45.75 -47.05 -92.12
CA ARG A 158 44.88 -48.09 -92.69
C ARG A 158 44.98 -48.04 -94.22
N VAL A 159 45.96 -48.77 -94.77
CA VAL A 159 45.99 -49.22 -96.18
C VAL A 159 45.29 -50.57 -96.29
#